data_AF-A0A7X3K612-F1
#
_entry.id   AF-A0A7X3K612-F1
#
_cell.length_a   1.000
_cell.length_b   1.000
_cell.length_c   1.000
_cell.angle_alpha   90.00
_cell.angle_beta   90.00
_cell.angle_gamma   90.00
#
_symmetry.space_group_name_H-M   'P 1'
#
loop_
_entity.id
_entity.type
_entity.pdbx_description
1 polymer ?
#
loop_
_entity_poly.entity_id
_entity_poly.type
_entity_poly.pdbx_seq_one_letter_code
_entity_poly.pdbx_strand_id
1 'polypeptide(L)'
;MSSSRNLLLAIAAVSIALIGAALYLQHVKGLLPCPLCVIQRYLYLGIAIFSLIGAFANKIKAGAGLALLCALGGLGYVGKHLYVLAHPGFSCGIDPMQTTLNKIPTATLLPGLFRADGLCEAAQETVFGLNVPQWSAVWFTILTLALVWVLVRRAR
;
A
#
# COMPACT_ATOMS: atom_id res chain seq x y z
N MET A 1 3.05 28.74 0.61
CA MET A 1 3.66 27.78 -0.35
C MET A 1 4.24 26.53 0.33
N SER A 2 4.82 26.63 1.54
CA SER A 2 5.52 25.51 2.23
C SER A 2 4.60 24.45 2.85
N SER A 3 3.41 24.83 3.33
CA SER A 3 2.52 23.93 4.10
C SER A 3 2.05 22.71 3.30
N SER A 4 1.62 22.89 2.04
CA SER A 4 1.18 21.76 1.19
C SER A 4 2.34 20.83 0.82
N ARG A 5 3.52 21.37 0.52
CA ARG A 5 4.71 20.57 0.19
C ARG A 5 5.15 19.73 1.40
N ASN A 6 5.13 20.32 2.59
CA ASN A 6 5.43 19.61 3.84
C ASN A 6 4.43 18.48 4.10
N LEU A 7 3.15 18.66 3.75
CA LEU A 7 2.14 17.60 3.87
C LEU A 7 2.42 16.42 2.92
N LEU A 8 2.79 16.68 1.66
CA LEU A 8 3.17 15.62 0.70
C LEU A 8 4.41 14.87 1.17
N LEU A 9 5.41 15.57 1.72
CA LEU A 9 6.60 14.96 2.29
C LEU A 9 6.25 14.09 3.51
N ALA A 10 5.34 14.56 4.38
CA ALA A 10 4.85 13.76 5.51
C ALA A 10 4.13 12.50 5.03
N ILE A 11 3.25 12.60 4.02
CA ILE A 11 2.58 11.45 3.40
C ILE A 11 3.58 10.44 2.82
N ALA A 12 4.62 10.92 2.14
CA ALA A 12 5.67 10.07 1.59
C ALA A 12 6.47 9.37 2.71
N ALA A 13 6.86 10.11 3.74
CA ALA A 13 7.58 9.56 4.90
C ALA A 13 6.77 8.50 5.63
N VAL A 14 5.48 8.75 5.87
CA VAL A 14 4.56 7.78 6.49
C VAL A 14 4.41 6.53 5.62
N SER A 15 4.28 6.68 4.31
CA SER A 15 4.16 5.54 3.38
C SER A 15 5.41 4.65 3.42
N ILE A 16 6.61 5.26 3.47
CA ILE A 16 7.88 4.53 3.60
C ILE A 16 7.99 3.84 4.97
N ALA A 17 7.60 4.54 6.04
CA ALA A 17 7.58 3.96 7.39
C ALA A 17 6.66 2.74 7.49
N LEU A 18 5.49 2.76 6.83
CA LEU A 18 4.57 1.63 6.77
C LEU A 18 5.16 0.43 6.02
N ILE A 19 5.88 0.66 4.92
CA ILE A 19 6.60 -0.41 4.22
C ILE A 19 7.67 -1.01 5.13
N GLY A 20 8.42 -0.17 5.84
CA GLY A 20 9.43 -0.60 6.82
C GLY A 20 8.82 -1.44 7.95
N ALA A 21 7.69 -1.00 8.51
CA ALA A 21 6.95 -1.78 9.50
C ALA A 21 6.49 -3.13 8.93
N ALA A 22 5.94 -3.17 7.71
CA ALA A 22 5.53 -4.42 7.07
C ALA A 22 6.71 -5.39 6.84
N LEU A 23 7.90 -4.85 6.52
CA LEU A 23 9.13 -5.65 6.38
C LEU A 23 9.63 -6.15 7.73
N TYR A 24 9.54 -5.32 8.78
CA TYR A 24 9.87 -5.74 10.14
C TYR A 24 9.00 -6.92 10.57
N LEU A 25 7.68 -6.86 10.33
CA LEU A 25 6.78 -7.98 10.61
C LEU A 25 7.17 -9.24 9.82
N GLN A 26 7.52 -9.09 8.54
CA GLN A 26 7.93 -10.22 7.70
C GLN A 26 9.23 -10.87 8.18
N HIS A 27 10.26 -10.08 8.51
CA HIS A 27 11.57 -10.58 8.91
C HIS A 27 11.63 -11.07 10.35
N VAL A 28 10.93 -10.40 11.27
CA VAL A 28 10.98 -10.70 12.70
C VAL A 28 9.95 -11.75 13.11
N LYS A 29 8.74 -11.71 12.54
CA LYS A 29 7.71 -12.73 12.82
C LYS A 29 7.69 -13.89 11.82
N GLY A 30 8.54 -13.86 10.78
CA GLY A 30 8.65 -14.95 9.80
C GLY A 30 7.40 -15.15 8.93
N LEU A 31 6.60 -14.10 8.75
CA LEU A 31 5.31 -14.17 8.07
C LEU A 31 5.46 -14.34 6.56
N LEU A 32 4.78 -15.33 5.99
CA LEU A 32 4.71 -15.48 4.54
C LEU A 32 3.83 -14.38 3.94
N PRO A 33 4.35 -13.54 3.03
CA PRO A 33 3.57 -12.47 2.43
C PRO A 33 2.55 -13.02 1.42
N CYS A 34 1.29 -12.61 1.54
CA CYS A 34 0.25 -12.91 0.54
C CYS A 34 0.36 -11.95 -0.67
N PRO A 35 0.00 -12.40 -1.89
CA PRO A 35 0.10 -11.62 -3.12
C PRO A 35 -0.62 -10.27 -3.06
N LEU A 36 -1.79 -10.19 -2.43
CA LEU A 36 -2.53 -8.94 -2.26
C LEU A 36 -1.82 -7.94 -1.32
N CYS A 37 -1.13 -8.42 -0.27
CA CYS A 37 -0.32 -7.57 0.60
C CYS A 37 0.89 -6.99 -0.14
N VAL A 38 1.48 -7.76 -1.06
CA VAL A 38 2.56 -7.27 -1.93
C VAL A 38 2.06 -6.18 -2.87
N ILE A 39 0.87 -6.35 -3.48
CA ILE A 39 0.23 -5.32 -4.30
C ILE A 39 0.01 -4.03 -3.49
N GLN A 40 -0.45 -4.13 -2.25
CA GLN A 40 -0.60 -2.97 -1.35
C GLN A 40 0.74 -2.24 -1.12
N ARG A 41 1.85 -2.96 -0.95
CA ARG A 41 3.18 -2.35 -0.83
C ARG A 41 3.58 -1.57 -2.09
N TYR A 42 3.32 -2.11 -3.29
CA TYR A 42 3.56 -1.38 -4.54
C TYR A 42 2.74 -0.08 -4.62
N LEU A 43 1.49 -0.12 -4.15
CA LEU A 43 0.63 1.07 -4.11
C LEU A 43 1.15 2.12 -3.13
N TYR A 44 1.61 1.73 -1.93
CA TYR A 44 2.28 2.66 -1.00
C TYR A 44 3.56 3.26 -1.61
N LEU A 45 4.35 2.44 -2.31
CA LEU A 45 5.55 2.92 -3.00
C LEU A 45 5.19 3.95 -4.08
N GLY A 46 4.14 3.67 -4.86
CA GLY A 46 3.59 4.60 -5.85
C GLY A 46 3.16 5.92 -5.21
N ILE A 47 2.40 5.88 -4.11
CA ILE A 47 2.00 7.08 -3.35
C ILE A 47 3.22 7.87 -2.90
N ALA A 48 4.23 7.20 -2.34
CA ALA A 48 5.45 7.86 -1.88
C ALA A 48 6.18 8.56 -3.03
N ILE A 49 6.41 7.86 -4.16
CA ILE A 49 7.11 8.39 -5.32
C ILE A 49 6.35 9.56 -5.95
N PHE A 50 5.04 9.40 -6.21
CA PHE A 50 4.24 10.48 -6.81
C PHE A 50 4.10 11.69 -5.88
N SER A 51 4.03 11.46 -4.57
CA SER A 51 4.01 12.55 -3.60
C SER A 51 5.34 13.31 -3.57
N LEU A 52 6.47 12.59 -3.65
CA LEU A 52 7.81 13.15 -3.66
C LEU A 52 8.10 13.91 -4.97
N ILE A 53 7.73 13.35 -6.13
CA ILE A 53 7.79 14.04 -7.42
C ILE A 53 6.91 15.30 -7.40
N GLY A 54 5.69 15.22 -6.86
CA GLY A 54 4.81 16.38 -6.73
C GLY A 54 5.38 17.49 -5.84
N ALA A 55 6.11 17.12 -4.79
CA ALA A 55 6.79 18.04 -3.89
C ALA A 55 8.02 18.69 -4.54
N PHE A 56 8.85 17.93 -5.26
CA PHE A 56 10.07 18.42 -5.91
C PHE A 56 9.81 19.18 -7.21
N ALA A 57 8.90 18.69 -8.06
CA ALA A 57 8.56 19.34 -9.34
C ALA A 57 7.67 20.59 -9.16
N ASN A 58 7.32 20.96 -7.91
CA ASN A 58 6.39 22.05 -7.55
C ASN A 58 4.96 21.90 -8.17
N LYS A 59 4.70 20.79 -8.87
CA LYS A 59 3.41 20.39 -9.45
C LYS A 59 2.59 19.58 -8.46
N ILE A 60 2.34 20.16 -7.29
CA ILE A 60 1.62 19.54 -6.16
C ILE A 60 0.25 18.97 -6.59
N LYS A 61 -0.51 19.67 -7.46
CA LYS A 61 -1.82 19.17 -7.94
C LYS A 61 -1.69 17.88 -8.75
N ALA A 62 -0.73 17.80 -9.66
CA ALA A 62 -0.52 16.63 -10.50
C ALA A 62 0.00 15.45 -9.68
N GLY A 63 0.98 15.68 -8.80
CA GLY A 63 1.52 14.64 -7.92
C GLY A 63 0.50 14.12 -6.91
N ALA A 64 -0.29 15.02 -6.29
CA ALA A 64 -1.37 14.61 -5.37
C ALA A 64 -2.50 13.89 -6.10
N GLY A 65 -2.86 14.30 -7.33
CA GLY A 65 -3.86 13.59 -8.13
C GLY A 65 -3.43 12.17 -8.50
N LEU A 66 -2.17 11.99 -8.92
CA LEU A 66 -1.64 10.68 -9.27
C LEU A 66 -1.47 9.78 -8.03
N ALA A 67 -1.00 10.35 -6.91
CA ALA A 67 -0.94 9.65 -5.63
C ALA A 67 -2.34 9.24 -5.13
N LEU A 68 -3.36 10.08 -5.35
CA LEU A 68 -4.75 9.80 -4.97
C LEU A 68 -5.32 8.63 -5.79
N LEU A 69 -5.02 8.56 -7.09
CA LEU A 69 -5.38 7.39 -7.92
C LEU A 69 -4.76 6.09 -7.37
N CYS A 70 -3.49 6.13 -6.96
CA CYS A 70 -2.86 4.98 -6.30
C CYS A 70 -3.51 4.65 -4.95
N ALA A 71 -3.88 5.66 -4.15
CA ALA A 71 -4.54 5.45 -2.86
C ALA A 71 -5.94 4.85 -3.01
N LEU A 72 -6.72 5.30 -4.00
CA LEU A 72 -8.02 4.71 -4.35
C LEU A 72 -7.87 3.26 -4.84
N GLY A 73 -6.87 2.99 -5.67
CA GLY A 73 -6.52 1.63 -6.07
C GLY A 73 -6.24 0.75 -4.85
N GLY A 74 -5.46 1.24 -3.88
CA GLY A 74 -5.17 0.52 -2.64
C GLY A 74 -6.39 0.27 -1.76
N LEU A 75 -7.29 1.24 -1.63
CA LEU A 75 -8.58 1.03 -0.97
C LEU A 75 -9.39 -0.10 -1.62
N GLY A 76 -9.41 -0.16 -2.96
CA GLY A 76 -10.07 -1.25 -3.70
C GLY A 76 -9.46 -2.62 -3.41
N TYR A 77 -8.12 -2.73 -3.47
CA TYR A 77 -7.42 -3.99 -3.19
C TYR A 77 -7.53 -4.42 -1.73
N VAL A 78 -7.51 -3.48 -0.78
CA VAL A 78 -7.73 -3.77 0.63
C VAL A 78 -9.17 -4.23 0.88
N GLY A 79 -10.15 -3.57 0.25
CA GLY A 79 -11.55 -4.02 0.30
C GLY A 79 -11.73 -5.44 -0.21
N LYS A 80 -11.09 -5.79 -1.33
CA LYS A 80 -11.03 -7.18 -1.83
C LYS A 80 -10.38 -8.11 -0.82
N HIS A 81 -9.31 -7.70 -0.16
CA HIS A 81 -8.63 -8.51 0.84
C HIS A 81 -9.51 -8.79 2.08
N LEU A 82 -10.23 -7.78 2.58
CA LEU A 82 -11.20 -7.94 3.66
C LEU A 82 -12.36 -8.85 3.25
N TYR A 83 -12.84 -8.73 2.01
CA TYR A 83 -13.89 -9.58 1.48
C TYR A 83 -13.46 -11.05 1.42
N VAL A 84 -12.25 -11.33 0.93
CA VAL A 84 -11.66 -12.68 0.90
C VAL A 84 -11.44 -13.21 2.31
N LEU A 85 -11.03 -12.37 3.26
CA LEU A 85 -10.87 -12.77 4.66
C LEU A 85 -12.20 -13.14 5.33
N ALA A 86 -13.30 -12.50 4.94
CA ALA A 86 -14.64 -12.81 5.42
C ALA A 86 -15.29 -14.02 4.73
N HIS A 87 -14.84 -14.39 3.53
CA HIS A 87 -15.36 -15.51 2.73
C HIS A 87 -14.22 -16.48 2.33
N PRO A 88 -13.73 -17.30 3.28
CA PRO A 88 -12.70 -18.29 2.99
C PRO A 88 -13.24 -19.30 1.97
N GLY A 89 -12.57 -19.45 0.83
CA GLY A 89 -12.97 -20.33 -0.27
C GLY A 89 -13.20 -19.67 -1.63
N PHE A 90 -13.27 -18.33 -1.74
CA PHE A 90 -13.54 -17.66 -3.02
C PHE A 90 -12.30 -17.28 -3.85
N SER A 91 -11.08 -17.34 -3.31
CA SER A 91 -9.82 -17.09 -4.06
C SER A 91 -8.58 -17.53 -3.27
N CYS A 92 -8.49 -18.81 -2.91
CA CYS A 92 -7.25 -19.36 -2.36
C CYS A 92 -6.87 -20.64 -3.09
N GLY A 93 -6.37 -20.47 -4.32
CA GLY A 93 -5.88 -21.56 -5.15
C GLY A 93 -5.25 -21.01 -6.42
N ILE A 94 -3.95 -20.74 -6.35
CA ILE A 94 -3.11 -20.20 -7.44
C ILE A 94 -3.82 -19.02 -8.13
N ASP A 95 -3.84 -17.87 -7.46
CA ASP A 95 -4.25 -16.64 -8.11
C ASP A 95 -3.36 -16.45 -9.37
N PRO A 96 -3.93 -16.31 -10.59
CA PRO A 96 -3.14 -15.95 -11.78
C PRO A 96 -2.36 -14.63 -11.61
N MET A 97 -2.74 -13.84 -10.60
CA MET A 97 -2.00 -12.68 -10.10
C MET A 97 -0.67 -13.06 -9.44
N GLN A 98 -0.58 -14.17 -8.69
CA GLN A 98 0.64 -14.67 -8.05
C GLN A 98 1.68 -15.12 -9.08
N THR A 99 1.22 -15.83 -10.13
CA THR A 99 2.04 -16.23 -11.29
C THR A 99 2.49 -15.04 -12.13
N THR A 100 1.63 -14.04 -12.32
CA THR A 100 1.99 -12.82 -13.06
C THR A 100 2.97 -11.97 -12.25
N LEU A 101 2.74 -11.73 -10.95
CA LEU A 101 3.64 -10.95 -10.09
C LEU A 101 5.03 -11.59 -9.94
N ASN A 102 5.11 -12.92 -9.76
CA ASN A 102 6.39 -13.62 -9.68
C ASN A 102 7.15 -13.68 -11.02
N LYS A 103 6.48 -13.38 -12.14
CA LYS A 103 7.13 -13.22 -13.47
C LYS A 103 7.59 -11.79 -13.74
N ILE A 104 7.20 -10.80 -12.93
CA ILE A 104 7.67 -9.41 -13.11
C ILE A 104 9.14 -9.32 -12.64
N PRO A 105 10.04 -8.70 -13.42
CA PRO A 105 11.47 -8.60 -13.09
C PRO A 105 11.78 -7.96 -11.72
N THR A 106 10.85 -7.18 -11.16
CA THR A 106 10.98 -6.62 -9.80
C THR A 106 10.88 -7.68 -8.69
N ALA A 107 10.11 -8.75 -8.91
CA ALA A 107 9.99 -9.87 -7.96
C ALA A 107 11.21 -10.80 -7.97
N THR A 108 11.88 -10.93 -9.12
CA THR A 108 13.14 -11.67 -9.26
C THR A 108 14.35 -10.89 -8.76
N LEU A 109 14.35 -9.56 -8.85
CA LEU A 109 15.45 -8.71 -8.35
C LEU A 109 15.40 -8.45 -6.83
N LEU A 110 14.22 -8.38 -6.21
CA LEU A 110 14.05 -8.25 -4.75
C LEU A 110 13.07 -9.30 -4.19
N PRO A 111 13.47 -10.59 -4.14
CA PRO A 111 12.62 -11.66 -3.64
C PRO A 111 12.22 -11.44 -2.18
N GLY A 112 13.08 -10.81 -1.36
CA GLY A 112 12.76 -10.50 0.03
C GLY A 112 11.59 -9.51 0.23
N LEU A 113 11.30 -8.66 -0.77
CA LEU A 113 10.22 -7.67 -0.69
C LEU A 113 8.93 -8.12 -1.41
N PHE A 114 9.07 -8.88 -2.49
CA PHE A 114 8.02 -9.05 -3.51
C PHE A 114 7.65 -10.50 -3.83
N ARG A 115 8.36 -11.48 -3.29
CA ARG A 115 8.01 -12.89 -3.48
C ARG A 115 6.79 -13.20 -2.63
N ALA A 116 5.69 -13.61 -3.27
CA ALA A 116 4.44 -13.93 -2.60
C ALA A 116 4.31 -15.46 -2.47
N ASP A 117 4.62 -15.99 -1.30
CA ASP A 117 4.57 -17.43 -1.00
C ASP A 117 3.46 -17.80 0.01
N GLY A 118 2.74 -16.81 0.56
CA GLY A 118 1.69 -17.02 1.57
C GLY A 118 0.27 -17.10 1.00
N LEU A 119 -0.59 -17.91 1.64
CA LEU A 119 -2.03 -17.95 1.40
C LEU A 119 -2.68 -16.68 1.97
N CYS A 120 -3.60 -16.05 1.24
CA CYS A 120 -4.25 -14.82 1.69
C CYS A 120 -5.20 -15.02 2.89
N GLU A 121 -5.67 -16.26 3.11
CA GLU A 121 -6.46 -16.63 4.28
C GLU A 121 -5.61 -16.80 5.55
N ALA A 122 -4.30 -17.03 5.41
CA ALA A 122 -3.38 -17.21 6.54
C ALA A 122 -2.87 -15.88 7.12
N ALA A 123 -3.19 -14.73 6.52
CA ALA A 123 -2.77 -13.41 6.97
C ALA A 123 -3.63 -12.86 8.13
N GLN A 124 -3.87 -13.70 9.15
CA GLN A 124 -4.70 -13.39 10.33
C GLN A 124 -3.89 -12.91 11.54
N GLU A 125 -2.62 -12.56 11.34
CA GLU A 125 -1.81 -12.06 12.44
C GLU A 125 -2.37 -10.75 12.99
N THR A 126 -2.86 -10.83 14.22
CA THR A 126 -3.33 -9.68 14.96
C THR A 126 -2.14 -8.90 15.51
N VAL A 127 -2.05 -7.64 15.11
CA VAL A 127 -1.12 -6.66 15.68
C VAL A 127 -1.97 -5.66 16.45
N PHE A 128 -1.85 -5.65 17.78
CA PHE A 128 -2.71 -4.85 18.67
C PHE A 128 -4.22 -5.10 18.46
N GLY A 129 -4.61 -6.37 18.26
CA GLY A 129 -6.03 -6.76 18.12
C GLY A 129 -6.66 -6.53 16.74
N LEU A 130 -5.94 -5.92 15.79
CA LEU A 130 -6.35 -5.79 14.39
C LEU A 130 -5.42 -6.58 13.47
N ASN A 131 -5.98 -7.19 12.43
CA ASN A 131 -5.20 -7.92 11.44
C ASN A 131 -4.36 -6.94 10.59
N VAL A 132 -3.20 -7.38 10.11
CA VAL A 132 -2.34 -6.61 9.18
C VAL A 132 -3.13 -5.97 8.01
N PRO A 133 -4.10 -6.65 7.36
CA PRO A 133 -4.88 -6.05 6.28
C PRO A 133 -5.85 -4.96 6.75
N GLN A 134 -6.37 -5.06 7.98
CA GLN A 134 -7.23 -4.02 8.56
C GLN A 134 -6.41 -2.76 8.87
N TRP A 135 -5.18 -2.92 9.37
CA TRP A 135 -4.25 -1.80 9.53
C TRP A 135 -3.94 -1.11 8.20
N SER A 136 -3.67 -1.88 7.14
CA SER A 136 -3.51 -1.32 5.79
C SER A 136 -4.75 -0.51 5.35
N ALA A 137 -5.96 -1.00 5.65
CA ALA A 137 -7.21 -0.29 5.31
C ALA A 137 -7.29 1.08 5.97
N VAL A 138 -7.00 1.13 7.27
CA VAL A 138 -7.00 2.37 8.04
C VAL A 138 -6.00 3.36 7.45
N TRP A 139 -4.77 2.92 7.20
CA TRP A 139 -3.73 3.79 6.64
C TRP A 139 -4.04 4.26 5.23
N PHE A 140 -4.52 3.39 4.32
CA PHE A 140 -4.95 3.83 2.98
C PHE A 140 -6.08 4.85 3.04
N THR A 141 -7.03 4.70 3.98
CA THR A 141 -8.11 5.67 4.18
C THR A 141 -7.57 7.02 4.65
N ILE A 142 -6.68 7.02 5.66
CA ILE A 142 -6.04 8.23 6.17
C ILE A 142 -5.23 8.94 5.08
N LEU A 143 -4.43 8.21 4.31
CA LEU A 143 -3.63 8.77 3.22
C LEU A 143 -4.51 9.35 2.10
N THR A 144 -5.62 8.68 1.77
CA THR A 144 -6.59 9.17 0.78
C THR A 144 -7.22 10.48 1.25
N LEU A 145 -7.68 10.55 2.50
CA LEU A 145 -8.25 11.77 3.08
C LEU A 145 -7.23 12.91 3.12
N ALA A 146 -5.98 12.62 3.50
CA ALA A 146 -4.91 13.61 3.51
C ALA A 146 -4.61 14.15 2.09
N LEU A 147 -4.58 13.27 1.08
CA LEU A 147 -4.38 13.66 -0.33
C LEU A 147 -5.55 14.49 -0.88
N VAL A 148 -6.79 14.09 -0.59
CA VAL A 148 -8.00 14.86 -0.94
C VAL A 148 -7.93 16.24 -0.31
N TRP A 149 -7.58 16.32 0.97
CA TRP A 149 -7.48 17.59 1.68
C TRP A 149 -6.42 18.52 1.08
N VAL A 150 -5.26 17.99 0.69
CA VAL A 150 -4.25 18.74 -0.06
C VAL A 150 -4.79 19.27 -1.39
N LEU A 151 -5.54 18.44 -2.12
CA LEU A 151 -6.11 18.81 -3.42
C LEU A 151 -7.14 19.94 -3.27
N VAL A 152 -8.05 19.82 -2.29
CA VAL A 152 -9.09 20.81 -2.00
C VAL A 152 -8.50 22.13 -1.50
N ARG A 153 -7.51 22.09 -0.59
CA ARG A 153 -6.84 23.31 -0.09
C ARG A 153 -6.08 24.08 -1.17
N ARG A 154 -5.68 23.43 -2.26
CA ARG A 154 -4.99 24.08 -3.38
C ARG A 154 -5.94 24.47 -4.53
N ALA A 155 -7.19 24.04 -4.46
CA ALA A 155 -8.24 24.41 -5.42
C ALA A 155 -8.94 25.73 -5.03
N ARG A 156 -9.00 26.04 -3.73
CA ARG A 156 -9.22 27.41 -3.22
C ARG A 156 -7.93 28.22 -3.30
#